data_AF-A0A9D9NG63-F1
#
_entry.id   AF-A0A9D9NG63-F1
#
_cell.length_a   1.000
_cell.length_b   1.000
_cell.length_c   1.000
_cell.angle_alpha   90.00
_cell.angle_beta   90.00
_cell.angle_gamma   90.00
#
_symmetry.space_group_name_H-M   'P 1'
#
loop_
_entity.id
_entity.type
_entity.pdbx_description
1 polymer ?
#
loop_
_entity_poly.entity_id
_entity_poly.type
_entity_poly.pdbx_seq_one_letter_code
_entity_poly.pdbx_strand_id
1 'polypeptide(L)'
;MRLYEFTQEEQYLDDAKQIYEWLSSILYDSTTGSVSDNISEGVVSGGALSYNQGTFLGAAHMLYTFTGDERYLIEAKRAAESR
;
A
#
# COMPACT_ATOMS: atom_id res chain seq x y z
N MET A 1 9.24 -4.29 3.12
CA MET A 1 8.72 -5.63 3.50
C MET A 1 9.71 -6.78 3.26
N ARG A 2 10.24 -7.00 2.05
CA ARG A 2 11.17 -8.12 1.80
C ARG A 2 12.42 -8.11 2.67
N LEU A 3 13.02 -6.93 2.89
CA LEU A 3 14.17 -6.81 3.79
C LEU A 3 13.82 -7.25 5.22
N TYR A 4 12.69 -6.77 5.77
CA TYR A 4 12.21 -7.22 7.08
C TYR A 4 11.99 -8.73 7.16
N GLU A 5 11.34 -9.33 6.14
CA GLU A 5 11.11 -10.78 6.06
C GLU A 5 12.41 -11.59 6.20
N PHE A 6 13.51 -11.13 5.58
CA PHE A 6 14.79 -11.82 5.62
C PHE A 6 15.67 -11.48 6.84
N THR A 7 15.67 -10.22 7.29
CA THR A 7 16.61 -9.77 8.33
C THR A 7 16.00 -9.71 9.72
N GLN A 8 14.67 -9.58 9.81
CA GLN A 8 13.93 -9.31 11.05
C GLN A 8 14.38 -8.01 11.76
N GLU A 9 15.04 -7.10 11.03
CA GLU A 9 15.41 -5.80 11.57
C GLU A 9 14.20 -4.86 11.55
N GLU A 10 13.70 -4.49 12.74
CA GLU A 10 12.50 -3.68 12.94
C GLU A 10 12.48 -2.36 12.13
N GLN A 11 13.65 -1.77 11.87
CA GLN A 11 13.77 -0.58 11.02
C GLN A 11 13.09 -0.78 9.66
N TYR A 12 13.25 -1.94 9.02
CA TYR A 12 12.63 -2.20 7.72
C TYR A 12 11.10 -2.37 7.79
N LEU A 13 10.56 -2.79 8.93
CA LEU A 13 9.13 -2.83 9.16
C LEU A 13 8.58 -1.41 9.36
N ASP A 14 9.27 -0.60 10.16
CA ASP A 14 8.85 0.78 10.44
C ASP A 14 8.95 1.68 9.20
N ASP A 15 10.00 1.54 8.40
CA ASP A 15 10.11 2.24 7.10
C ASP A 15 8.98 1.82 6.16
N ALA A 16 8.64 0.53 6.12
CA ALA A 16 7.55 0.05 5.27
C ALA A 16 6.17 0.58 5.72
N LYS A 17 5.91 0.65 7.04
CA LYS A 17 4.70 1.27 7.58
C LYS A 17 4.62 2.75 7.19
N GLN A 18 5.72 3.50 7.30
CA GLN A 18 5.76 4.92 6.95
C GLN A 18 5.48 5.16 5.45
N ILE A 19 6.14 4.41 4.57
CA ILE A 19 5.93 4.51 3.13
C ILE A 19 4.48 4.14 2.76
N TYR A 20 3.98 3.06 3.34
CA TYR A 20 2.61 2.61 3.09
C TYR A 20 1.57 3.62 3.57
N GLU A 21 1.76 4.20 4.77
CA GLU A 21 0.86 5.22 5.30
C GLU A 21 0.81 6.45 4.37
N TRP A 22 1.97 6.89 3.88
CA TRP A 22 2.03 7.97 2.90
C TRP A 22 1.28 7.61 1.62
N LEU A 23 1.52 6.43 1.05
CA LEU A 23 0.81 5.95 -0.15
C LEU A 23 -0.71 5.88 0.09
N SER A 24 -1.13 5.28 1.20
CA SER A 24 -2.55 5.10 1.53
C SER A 24 -3.26 6.44 1.75
N SER A 25 -2.56 7.43 2.33
CA SER A 25 -3.12 8.76 2.58
C SER A 25 -3.21 9.67 1.35
N ILE A 26 -2.41 9.42 0.30
CA ILE A 26 -2.29 10.31 -0.86
C ILE A 26 -2.79 9.70 -2.16
N LEU A 27 -2.44 8.45 -2.45
CA LEU A 27 -2.65 7.83 -3.77
C LEU A 27 -3.75 6.76 -3.77
N TYR A 28 -4.18 6.30 -2.60
CA TYR A 28 -5.22 5.28 -2.48
C TYR A 28 -6.59 5.90 -2.22
N ASP A 29 -7.55 5.60 -3.08
CA ASP A 29 -8.95 5.92 -2.83
C ASP A 29 -9.64 4.74 -2.12
N SER A 30 -9.88 4.90 -0.82
CA SER A 30 -10.56 3.89 -0.02
C SER A 30 -11.98 3.58 -0.50
N THR A 31 -12.64 4.47 -1.24
CA THR A 31 -14.02 4.26 -1.74
C THR A 31 -14.05 3.32 -2.94
N THR A 32 -13.12 3.49 -3.87
CA THR A 32 -13.05 2.71 -5.12
C THR A 32 -12.03 1.59 -5.08
N GLY A 33 -11.10 1.62 -4.13
CA GLY A 33 -9.95 0.75 -4.07
C GLY A 33 -8.83 1.13 -5.04
N SER A 34 -8.99 2.18 -5.84
CA SER A 34 -8.02 2.57 -6.88
C SER A 34 -6.76 3.17 -6.30
N VAL A 35 -5.61 2.84 -6.90
CA VAL A 35 -4.32 3.44 -6.58
C VAL A 35 -3.86 4.31 -7.75
N SER A 36 -3.83 5.62 -7.55
CA SER A 36 -3.36 6.60 -8.53
C SER A 36 -1.86 6.46 -8.81
N ASP A 37 -1.45 6.93 -9.98
CA ASP A 37 -0.08 6.75 -10.46
C ASP A 37 0.91 7.69 -9.76
N ASN A 38 0.58 8.97 -9.65
CA ASN A 38 1.52 9.95 -9.12
C ASN A 38 0.83 11.17 -8.49
N ILE A 39 1.63 11.97 -7.79
CA ILE A 39 1.27 13.30 -7.29
C ILE A 39 2.35 14.30 -7.70
N SER A 40 1.93 15.46 -8.20
CA SER A 40 2.82 16.58 -8.53
C SER A 40 2.22 17.87 -8.00
N GLU A 41 3.00 18.66 -7.26
CA GLU A 41 2.56 19.95 -6.68
C GLU A 41 1.24 19.86 -5.89
N GLY A 42 1.00 18.73 -5.21
CA GLY A 42 -0.22 18.50 -4.44
C GLY A 42 -1.41 17.97 -5.27
N VAL A 43 -1.24 17.80 -6.57
CA VAL A 43 -2.29 17.30 -7.47
C VAL A 43 -2.02 15.84 -7.81
N VAL A 44 -2.94 14.96 -7.38
CA VAL A 44 -2.93 13.54 -7.75
C VAL A 44 -3.35 13.38 -9.21
N SER A 45 -2.60 12.60 -9.97
CA SER A 45 -2.83 12.39 -11.40
C SER A 45 -2.48 10.98 -11.86
N GLY A 46 -2.97 10.61 -13.04
CA GLY A 46 -2.81 9.29 -13.62
C GLY A 46 -3.80 8.25 -13.10
N GLY A 47 -4.08 7.26 -13.94
CA GLY A 47 -5.08 6.22 -13.66
C GLY A 47 -4.52 5.05 -12.84
N ALA A 48 -5.41 4.15 -12.45
CA ALA A 48 -5.05 2.90 -11.78
C ALA A 48 -4.31 1.96 -12.76
N LEU A 49 -2.98 1.96 -12.69
CA LEU A 49 -2.14 1.03 -13.44
C LEU A 49 -2.04 -0.29 -12.66
N SER A 50 -2.14 -1.41 -13.38
CA SER A 50 -2.20 -2.74 -12.76
C SER A 50 -1.00 -3.05 -11.86
N TYR A 51 0.20 -2.52 -12.18
CA TYR A 51 1.38 -2.71 -11.34
C TYR A 51 1.37 -1.85 -10.08
N ASN A 52 0.82 -0.63 -10.11
CA ASN A 52 0.64 0.20 -8.91
C ASN A 52 -0.36 -0.47 -7.96
N GLN A 53 -1.46 -0.94 -8.53
CA GLN A 53 -2.49 -1.69 -7.83
C GLN A 53 -1.93 -2.95 -7.15
N GLY A 54 -1.18 -3.76 -7.92
CA GLY A 54 -0.56 -4.99 -7.43
C GLY A 54 0.52 -4.75 -6.38
N THR A 55 1.32 -3.69 -6.55
CA THR A 55 2.37 -3.31 -5.58
C THR A 55 1.76 -2.90 -4.25
N PHE A 56 0.73 -2.03 -4.27
CA PHE A 56 0.03 -1.59 -3.08
C PHE A 56 -0.64 -2.76 -2.35
N LEU A 57 -1.38 -3.59 -3.09
CA LEU A 57 -2.00 -4.81 -2.57
C LEU A 57 -0.96 -5.73 -1.90
N GLY A 58 0.16 -5.99 -2.59
CA GLY A 58 1.22 -6.85 -2.07
C GLY A 58 1.83 -6.30 -0.78
N ALA A 59 2.10 -5.00 -0.73
CA ALA A 59 2.61 -4.33 0.46
C ALA A 59 1.62 -4.41 1.64
N ALA A 60 0.34 -4.12 1.39
CA ALA A 60 -0.74 -4.23 2.36
C ALA A 60 -0.85 -5.65 2.94
N HIS A 61 -0.88 -6.66 2.06
CA HIS A 61 -0.96 -8.05 2.48
C HIS A 61 0.25 -8.48 3.33
N MET A 62 1.47 -8.06 2.97
CA MET A 62 2.65 -8.32 3.77
C MET A 62 2.58 -7.62 5.13
N LEU A 63 2.16 -6.35 5.18
CA LEU A 63 2.00 -5.62 6.44
C LEU A 63 0.97 -6.29 7.36
N TYR A 64 -0.17 -6.73 6.83
CA TYR A 64 -1.13 -7.55 7.58
C TYR A 64 -0.47 -8.81 8.15
N THR A 65 0.26 -9.55 7.32
CA THR A 65 0.91 -10.82 7.71
C THR A 65 1.86 -10.63 8.90
N PHE A 66 2.62 -9.53 8.93
CA PHE A 66 3.62 -9.29 9.98
C PHE A 66 3.09 -8.52 11.20
N THR A 67 2.03 -7.72 11.05
CA THR A 67 1.52 -6.86 12.14
C THR A 67 0.21 -7.37 12.75
N GLY A 68 -0.58 -8.15 12.01
CA GLY A 68 -1.94 -8.53 12.39
C GLY A 68 -2.96 -7.39 12.30
N ASP A 69 -2.60 -6.21 11.80
CA ASP A 69 -3.54 -5.10 11.64
C ASP A 69 -4.49 -5.34 10.46
N GLU A 70 -5.75 -5.59 10.78
CA GLU A 70 -6.85 -5.87 9.84
C GLU A 70 -7.07 -4.74 8.81
N ARG A 71 -6.67 -3.50 9.12
CA ARG A 71 -6.76 -2.38 8.17
C ARG A 71 -6.05 -2.74 6.86
N TYR A 72 -4.85 -3.28 6.95
CA TYR A 72 -4.07 -3.63 5.76
C TYR A 72 -4.72 -4.74 4.93
N LEU A 73 -5.38 -5.71 5.57
CA LEU A 73 -6.11 -6.75 4.85
C LEU A 73 -7.33 -6.20 4.12
N ILE A 74 -8.06 -5.28 4.75
CA ILE A 74 -9.21 -4.61 4.14
C ILE A 74 -8.75 -3.80 2.91
N GLU A 75 -7.69 -3.02 3.06
CA GLU A 75 -7.12 -2.21 1.96
C GLU A 75 -6.60 -3.11 0.83
N ALA A 76 -5.93 -4.22 1.13
CA ALA A 76 -5.49 -5.20 0.13
C ALA A 76 -6.66 -5.79 -0.68
N LYS A 77 -7.76 -6.17 -0.01
CA LYS A 77 -8.95 -6.72 -0.66
C LYS A 77 -9.64 -5.69 -1.55
N ARG A 78 -9.82 -4.46 -1.05
CA ARG A 78 -10.38 -3.37 -1.86
C ARG A 78 -9.52 -3.06 -3.07
N ALA A 79 -8.20 -3.07 -2.90
CA ALA A 79 -7.27 -2.89 -4.01
C ALA A 79 -7.36 -4.03 -5.04
N ALA A 80 -7.65 -5.27 -4.63
CA ALA A 80 -7.85 -6.40 -5.54
C ALA A 80 -9.15 -6.29 -6.35
N GLU A 81 -10.17 -5.65 -5.77
CA GLU A 81 -11.52 -5.53 -6.33
C GLU A 81 -11.75 -4.20 -7.06
N SER A 82 -10.73 -3.34 -7.15
CA SER A 82 -10.84 -2.02 -7.80
C SER A 82 -11.36 -2.15 -9.23
N ARG A 83 -12.36 -1.35 -9.57
CA ARG A 83 -12.98 -1.30 -10.91
C ARG A 83 -12.79 0.05 -11.56
#